data_AF-F9DL17-F1
#
_entry.id   AF-F9DL17-F1
#
_cell.length_a   1.000
_cell.length_b   1.000
_cell.length_c   1.000
_cell.angle_alpha   90.00
_cell.angle_beta   90.00
_cell.angle_gamma   90.00
#
_symmetry.space_group_name_H-M   'P 1'
#
loop_
_entity.id
_entity.type
_entity.pdbx_description
1 polymer ?
#
loop_
_entity_poly.entity_id
_entity_poly.type
_entity_poly.pdbx_seq_one_letter_code
_entity_poly.pdbx_strand_id
1 'polypeptide(L)'
;MFKMRCRVCGSTHTKKNGVRKGLQLYKCQDCGYQFRSGSQVSNDELWTAYQQQKQTIKELSVRFKISVSTVKRRLHDIKCEWVQPPLKGSGFVHLDVTYWGRNFGVLLALDTENGKPLYLSFVKSETVKDYEDAVTSIEKRGYVIRGLIIDGKKSLFKSFSKYHVQMCQFHMKQIIRRYLTLNPRMLASRDLKTLVDKLHRIHEADFRSEYQAWKEKWKDTIARQSLHKDGRLHYVHRRLRAAMNSLDFYLPYLFTCQREDCQGMSNTNNKIEGTFTDLKKNLNNHSGLTQENRKRFINGFSWH
;
A
#
# COMPACT_ATOMS: atom_id res chain seq x y z
N MET A 1 8.95 40.16 -36.37
CA MET A 1 10.02 39.15 -36.19
C MET A 1 9.98 38.67 -34.74
N PHE A 2 9.52 37.44 -34.46
CA PHE A 2 9.46 36.92 -33.09
C PHE A 2 10.89 36.75 -32.54
N LYS A 3 11.35 37.67 -31.68
CA LYS A 3 12.63 37.56 -30.96
C LYS A 3 12.43 36.67 -29.74
N MET A 4 13.30 35.68 -29.57
CA MET A 4 13.28 34.81 -28.40
C MET A 4 13.63 35.62 -27.14
N ARG A 5 12.90 35.42 -26.05
CA ARG A 5 13.22 36.04 -24.75
C ARG A 5 14.27 35.22 -24.01
N CYS A 6 15.22 35.93 -23.39
CA CYS A 6 16.18 35.34 -22.48
C CYS A 6 15.48 34.83 -21.24
N ARG A 7 15.81 33.61 -20.83
CA ARG A 7 15.15 32.91 -19.71
C ARG A 7 15.63 33.36 -18.33
N VAL A 8 16.77 34.05 -18.28
CA VAL A 8 17.36 34.51 -17.01
C VAL A 8 16.94 35.94 -16.70
N CYS A 9 16.99 36.85 -17.69
CA CYS A 9 16.69 38.27 -17.48
C CYS A 9 15.45 38.77 -18.24
N GLY A 10 14.70 37.91 -18.94
CA GLY A 10 13.50 38.29 -19.69
C GLY A 10 13.74 39.09 -20.98
N SER A 11 14.97 39.54 -21.24
CA SER A 11 15.31 40.40 -22.38
C SER A 11 15.01 39.77 -23.74
N THR A 12 14.52 40.57 -24.69
CA THR A 12 14.34 40.19 -26.09
C THR A 12 15.61 40.37 -26.93
N HIS A 13 16.70 40.91 -26.35
CA HIS A 13 18.01 41.07 -26.99
C HIS A 13 18.75 39.74 -27.05
N THR A 14 18.31 38.87 -27.96
CA THR A 14 18.89 37.55 -28.17
C THR A 14 19.31 37.37 -29.61
N LYS A 15 20.49 36.76 -29.81
CA LYS A 15 21.03 36.45 -31.15
C LYS A 15 21.22 34.96 -31.31
N LYS A 16 21.09 34.46 -32.55
CA LYS A 16 21.45 33.09 -32.91
C LYS A 16 22.95 32.86 -32.62
N ASN A 17 23.27 31.75 -31.96
CA ASN A 17 24.62 31.42 -31.47
C ASN A 17 25.02 29.99 -31.86
N GLY A 18 24.90 29.67 -33.15
CA GLY A 18 25.20 28.34 -33.70
C GLY A 18 24.09 27.30 -33.52
N VAL A 19 24.36 26.07 -33.93
CA VAL A 19 23.43 24.93 -33.88
C VAL A 19 24.12 23.78 -33.12
N ARG A 20 23.41 23.13 -32.20
CA ARG A 20 23.95 22.00 -31.45
C ARG A 20 22.93 20.88 -31.37
N LYS A 21 23.28 19.69 -31.86
CA LYS A 21 22.39 18.52 -31.99
C LYS A 21 21.09 18.87 -32.73
N GLY A 22 21.20 19.59 -33.85
CA GLY A 22 20.07 20.00 -34.70
C GLY A 22 19.18 21.11 -34.14
N LEU A 23 19.46 21.64 -32.94
CA LEU A 23 18.70 22.74 -32.32
C LEU A 23 19.45 24.06 -32.39
N GLN A 24 18.74 25.13 -32.76
CA GLN A 24 19.26 26.49 -32.79
C GLN A 24 19.57 26.97 -31.35
N LEU A 25 20.81 27.38 -31.13
CA LEU A 25 21.24 28.07 -29.92
C LEU A 25 21.02 29.58 -30.07
N TYR A 26 20.74 30.22 -28.94
CA TYR A 26 20.56 31.66 -28.77
C TYR A 26 21.47 32.12 -27.63
N LYS A 27 22.01 33.33 -27.73
CA LYS A 27 22.75 34.00 -26.66
C LYS A 27 22.08 35.33 -26.36
N CYS A 28 21.73 35.55 -25.11
CA CYS A 28 21.29 36.86 -24.64
C CYS A 28 22.47 37.83 -24.65
N GLN A 29 22.27 39.01 -25.23
CA GLN A 29 23.31 40.04 -25.24
C GLN A 29 23.39 40.79 -23.91
N ASP A 30 22.30 40.87 -23.15
CA ASP A 30 22.29 41.63 -21.90
C ASP A 30 22.91 40.86 -20.72
N CYS A 31 22.61 39.57 -20.58
CA CYS A 31 23.14 38.75 -19.46
C CYS A 31 24.12 37.65 -19.91
N GLY A 32 24.42 37.56 -21.21
CA GLY A 32 25.35 36.56 -21.75
C GLY A 32 24.83 35.10 -21.77
N TYR A 33 23.67 34.81 -21.17
CA TYR A 33 23.12 33.46 -21.05
C TYR A 33 22.85 32.81 -22.41
N GLN A 34 23.27 31.55 -22.57
CA GLN A 34 23.05 30.75 -23.78
C GLN A 34 21.92 29.74 -23.58
N PHE A 35 20.97 29.69 -24.52
CA PHE A 35 19.78 28.83 -24.45
C PHE A 35 19.36 28.32 -25.83
N ARG A 36 18.40 27.40 -25.91
CA ARG A 36 17.91 26.82 -27.18
C ARG A 36 16.48 27.27 -27.48
N SER A 37 16.06 27.26 -28.74
CA SER A 37 14.64 27.39 -29.08
C SER A 37 13.84 26.18 -28.60
N GLY A 38 12.61 26.41 -28.11
CA GLY A 38 11.67 25.37 -27.69
C GLY A 38 10.93 25.73 -26.40
N SER A 39 9.70 25.22 -26.24
CA SER A 39 8.97 25.23 -24.97
C SER A 39 9.74 24.40 -23.94
N GLN A 40 9.88 24.92 -22.72
CA GLN A 40 10.37 24.10 -21.61
C GLN A 40 9.19 23.41 -20.95
N VAL A 41 9.23 22.08 -20.92
CA VAL A 41 8.47 21.29 -19.94
C VAL A 41 8.79 21.82 -18.55
N SER A 42 7.77 22.09 -17.73
CA SER A 42 7.96 22.51 -16.34
C SER A 42 8.53 21.36 -15.50
N ASN A 43 9.01 21.64 -14.28
CA ASN A 43 9.42 20.54 -13.39
C ASN A 43 8.21 19.69 -12.98
N ASP A 44 7.06 20.32 -12.78
CA ASP A 44 5.81 19.64 -12.42
C ASP A 44 5.37 18.70 -13.53
N GLU A 45 5.32 19.17 -14.78
CA GLU A 45 4.94 18.34 -15.93
C GLU A 45 5.92 17.17 -16.12
N LEU A 46 7.23 17.41 -15.93
CA LEU A 46 8.25 16.36 -15.98
C LEU A 46 8.04 15.32 -14.87
N TRP A 47 7.70 15.76 -13.65
CA TRP A 47 7.46 14.88 -12.51
C TRP A 47 6.16 14.08 -12.68
N THR A 48 5.07 14.72 -13.10
CA THR A 48 3.80 14.08 -13.44
C THR A 48 4.01 12.99 -14.49
N ALA A 49 4.75 13.28 -15.56
CA ALA A 49 5.05 12.29 -16.60
C ALA A 49 5.90 11.12 -16.07
N TYR A 50 6.88 11.41 -15.20
CA TYR A 50 7.74 10.40 -14.57
C TYR A 50 6.97 9.47 -13.62
N GLN A 51 6.10 10.05 -12.80
CA GLN A 51 5.43 9.36 -11.70
C GLN A 51 4.06 8.81 -12.07
N GLN A 52 3.16 9.64 -12.60
CA GLN A 52 1.78 9.24 -12.89
C GLN A 52 1.67 8.53 -14.24
N GLN A 53 2.41 9.00 -15.24
CA GLN A 53 2.39 8.41 -16.58
C GLN A 53 3.43 7.31 -16.77
N LYS A 54 4.10 6.89 -15.68
CA LYS A 54 4.99 5.73 -15.63
C LYS A 54 6.19 5.81 -16.60
N GLN A 55 6.55 6.99 -17.09
CA GLN A 55 7.57 7.16 -18.12
C GLN A 55 8.99 7.08 -17.54
N THR A 56 9.81 6.26 -18.14
CA THR A 56 11.24 6.15 -17.85
C THR A 56 11.99 7.42 -18.25
N ILE A 57 13.18 7.60 -17.69
CA ILE A 57 14.08 8.72 -18.03
C ILE A 57 14.38 8.80 -19.54
N LYS A 58 14.48 7.63 -20.21
CA LYS A 58 14.71 7.56 -21.65
C LYS A 58 13.50 8.05 -22.44
N GLU A 59 12.30 7.63 -22.06
CA GLU A 59 11.05 8.07 -22.70
C GLU A 59 10.81 9.56 -22.50
N LEU A 60 11.06 10.09 -21.30
CA LEU A 60 10.99 11.54 -21.02
C LEU A 60 11.98 12.33 -21.87
N SER A 61 13.20 11.79 -22.08
CA SER A 61 14.22 12.41 -22.93
C SER A 61 13.75 12.53 -24.37
N VAL A 62 13.13 11.48 -24.93
CA VAL A 62 12.56 11.47 -26.28
C VAL A 62 11.36 12.42 -26.37
N ARG A 63 10.40 12.28 -25.45
CA ARG A 63 9.15 13.06 -25.43
C ARG A 63 9.41 14.56 -25.36
N PHE A 64 10.22 14.99 -24.40
CA PHE A 64 10.47 16.40 -24.14
C PHE A 64 11.69 16.94 -24.90
N LYS A 65 12.32 16.12 -25.76
CA LYS A 65 13.49 16.49 -26.58
C LYS A 65 14.64 17.11 -25.77
N ILE A 66 14.83 16.65 -24.53
CA ILE A 66 15.91 17.05 -23.63
C ILE A 66 16.85 15.87 -23.38
N SER A 67 18.11 16.12 -23.02
CA SER A 67 19.05 15.01 -22.77
C SER A 67 18.67 14.21 -21.53
N VAL A 68 18.96 12.91 -21.54
CA VAL A 68 18.86 12.02 -20.36
C VAL A 68 19.53 12.63 -19.12
N SER A 69 20.71 13.25 -19.28
CA SER A 69 21.41 13.93 -18.18
C SER A 69 20.62 15.12 -17.62
N THR A 70 19.92 15.87 -18.48
CA THR A 70 19.07 16.99 -18.07
C THR A 70 17.83 16.48 -17.35
N VAL A 71 17.20 15.41 -17.83
CA VAL A 71 16.06 14.77 -17.14
C VAL A 71 16.48 14.30 -15.74
N LYS A 72 17.59 13.57 -15.62
CA LYS A 72 18.12 13.09 -14.34
C LYS A 72 18.35 14.23 -13.36
N ARG A 73 19.05 15.29 -13.80
CA ARG A 73 19.34 16.46 -12.96
C ARG A 73 18.05 17.14 -12.50
N ARG A 74 17.12 17.40 -13.43
CA ARG A 74 15.85 18.06 -13.09
C ARG A 74 15.00 17.24 -12.12
N LEU A 75 14.87 15.92 -12.35
CA LEU A 75 14.16 15.04 -11.43
C LEU A 75 14.85 14.95 -10.06
N HIS A 76 16.19 15.00 -10.04
CA HIS A 76 16.96 15.04 -8.81
C HIS A 76 16.70 16.31 -7.99
N ASP A 77 16.52 17.46 -8.64
CA ASP A 77 16.31 18.74 -7.97
C ASP A 77 14.88 18.91 -7.43
N ILE A 78 13.94 18.10 -7.90
CA ILE A 78 12.58 18.05 -7.37
C ILE A 78 12.63 17.38 -6.00
N LYS A 79 12.07 18.05 -4.99
CA LYS A 79 11.92 17.53 -3.62
C LYS A 79 10.44 17.27 -3.37
N CYS A 80 10.12 16.07 -2.93
CA CYS A 80 8.77 15.68 -2.55
C CYS A 80 8.81 15.17 -1.11
N GLU A 81 8.10 15.86 -0.24
CA GLU A 81 7.96 15.51 1.17
C GLU A 81 6.49 15.30 1.48
N TRP A 82 6.20 14.17 2.11
CA TRP A 82 4.85 13.90 2.59
C TRP A 82 4.59 14.71 3.84
N VAL A 83 3.57 15.55 3.80
CA VAL A 83 3.03 16.24 4.97
C VAL A 83 1.71 15.57 5.31
N GLN A 84 1.53 15.18 6.58
CA GLN A 84 0.28 14.60 7.02
C GLN A 84 -0.87 15.58 6.74
N PRO A 85 -1.92 15.18 5.99
CA PRO A 85 -2.97 16.11 5.59
C PRO A 85 -3.77 16.60 6.80
N PRO A 86 -4.31 17.83 6.78
CA PRO A 86 -5.34 18.21 7.74
C PRO A 86 -6.57 17.33 7.51
N LEU A 87 -7.16 16.84 8.60
CA LEU A 87 -8.30 15.92 8.52
C LEU A 87 -9.55 16.55 9.14
N LYS A 88 -10.71 16.12 8.66
CA LYS A 88 -12.01 16.40 9.25
C LYS A 88 -12.98 15.30 8.86
N GLY A 89 -14.01 15.08 9.66
CA GLY A 89 -15.04 14.09 9.41
C GLY A 89 -14.80 12.78 10.15
N SER A 90 -15.48 11.72 9.70
CA SER A 90 -15.50 10.43 10.38
C SER A 90 -15.65 9.30 9.39
N GLY A 91 -15.07 8.14 9.68
CA GLY A 91 -15.20 6.98 8.80
C GLY A 91 -14.45 5.75 9.30
N PHE A 92 -14.39 4.73 8.44
CA PHE A 92 -13.62 3.52 8.68
C PHE A 92 -12.26 3.62 8.00
N VAL A 93 -11.23 3.08 8.65
CA VAL A 93 -9.85 3.26 8.23
C VAL A 93 -9.19 1.92 7.92
N HIS A 94 -8.67 1.79 6.72
CA HIS A 94 -7.78 0.71 6.32
C HIS A 94 -6.37 1.00 6.81
N LEU A 95 -5.75 0.06 7.53
CA LEU A 95 -4.34 0.16 7.94
C LEU A 95 -3.58 -1.06 7.42
N ASP A 96 -2.46 -0.82 6.75
CA ASP A 96 -1.60 -1.89 6.26
C ASP A 96 -0.18 -1.40 6.00
N VAL A 97 0.78 -2.33 6.02
CA VAL A 97 2.19 -2.05 5.72
C VAL A 97 2.63 -2.84 4.50
N THR A 98 3.30 -2.16 3.57
CA THR A 98 3.93 -2.82 2.43
C THR A 98 5.43 -2.63 2.41
N TYR A 99 6.15 -3.67 1.98
CA TYR A 99 7.61 -3.72 2.00
C TYR A 99 8.26 -3.77 0.62
N TRP A 100 9.48 -3.22 0.54
CA TRP A 100 10.44 -3.40 -0.54
C TRP A 100 11.78 -3.87 0.03
N GLY A 101 11.99 -5.19 0.06
CA GLY A 101 13.18 -5.81 0.64
C GLY A 101 13.15 -5.86 2.16
N ARG A 102 14.32 -6.00 2.78
CA ARG A 102 14.50 -6.05 4.24
C ARG A 102 14.75 -4.61 4.72
N ASN A 103 13.94 -4.09 5.65
CA ASN A 103 14.10 -2.79 6.33
C ASN A 103 13.55 -1.54 5.63
N PHE A 104 12.72 -1.68 4.59
CA PHE A 104 12.03 -0.54 3.99
C PHE A 104 10.55 -0.86 3.73
N GLY A 105 9.70 -0.38 4.63
CA GLY A 105 8.26 -0.47 4.54
C GLY A 105 7.58 0.90 4.57
N VAL A 106 6.33 0.91 4.11
CA VAL A 106 5.43 2.06 4.17
C VAL A 106 4.17 1.62 4.89
N LEU A 107 3.87 2.27 6.01
CA LEU A 107 2.58 2.19 6.68
C LEU A 107 1.67 3.25 6.06
N LEU A 108 0.50 2.83 5.62
CA LEU A 108 -0.50 3.69 5.01
C LEU A 108 -1.84 3.49 5.73
N ALA A 109 -2.53 4.60 5.98
CA ALA A 109 -3.91 4.61 6.41
C ALA A 109 -4.79 5.23 5.32
N LEU A 110 -5.83 4.52 4.88
CA LEU A 110 -6.78 5.03 3.89
C LEU A 110 -8.20 5.08 4.46
N ASP A 111 -8.94 6.10 4.08
CA ASP A 111 -10.38 6.15 4.34
C ASP A 111 -11.16 5.17 3.44
N THR A 112 -12.08 4.41 4.03
CA THR A 112 -12.88 3.42 3.30
C THR A 112 -13.79 4.04 2.25
N GLU A 113 -14.39 5.21 2.50
CA GLU A 113 -15.36 5.83 1.60
C GLU A 113 -14.66 6.48 0.41
N ASN A 114 -13.84 7.50 0.67
CA ASN A 114 -13.25 8.32 -0.39
C ASN A 114 -11.87 7.84 -0.85
N GLY A 115 -11.22 6.91 -0.14
CA GLY A 115 -9.93 6.34 -0.54
C GLY A 115 -8.74 7.26 -0.29
N LYS A 116 -8.97 8.42 0.32
CA LYS A 116 -7.91 9.39 0.57
C LYS A 116 -6.96 8.86 1.64
N PRO A 117 -5.65 9.13 1.48
CA PRO A 117 -4.67 8.84 2.52
C PRO A 117 -4.92 9.71 3.74
N LEU A 118 -5.13 9.06 4.87
CA LEU A 118 -5.24 9.71 6.17
C LEU A 118 -3.87 9.83 6.82
N TYR A 119 -2.99 8.85 6.62
CA TYR A 119 -1.67 8.81 7.24
C TYR A 119 -0.69 8.04 6.37
N LEU A 120 0.57 8.48 6.34
CA LEU A 120 1.68 7.75 5.72
C LEU A 120 2.94 7.86 6.56
N SER A 121 3.64 6.75 6.79
CA SER A 121 4.98 6.77 7.39
C SER A 121 5.89 5.69 6.82
N PHE A 122 7.20 5.92 6.89
CA PHE A 122 8.20 4.93 6.54
C PHE A 122 8.62 4.15 7.77
N VAL A 123 8.52 2.83 7.71
CA VAL A 123 8.85 1.93 8.81
C VAL A 123 9.99 1.00 8.39
N LYS A 124 10.89 0.67 9.33
CA LYS A 124 11.93 -0.36 9.10
C LYS A 124 11.36 -1.76 9.32
N SER A 125 10.54 -1.90 10.34
CA SER A 125 9.88 -3.12 10.75
C SER A 125 8.49 -2.76 11.23
N GLU A 126 7.56 -3.68 11.10
CA GLU A 126 6.16 -3.46 11.43
C GLU A 126 5.97 -3.76 12.91
N THR A 127 5.73 -2.73 13.71
CA THR A 127 5.49 -2.83 15.15
C THR A 127 4.08 -2.39 15.48
N VAL A 128 3.55 -2.81 16.64
CA VAL A 128 2.23 -2.35 17.11
C VAL A 128 2.21 -0.83 17.31
N LYS A 129 3.32 -0.28 17.82
CA LYS A 129 3.49 1.15 18.05
C LYS A 129 3.32 1.98 16.78
N ASP A 130 3.79 1.49 15.62
CA ASP A 130 3.62 2.21 14.35
C ASP A 130 2.14 2.43 14.01
N TYR A 131 1.28 1.44 14.30
CA TYR A 131 -0.16 1.55 14.09
C TYR A 131 -0.82 2.46 15.14
N GLU A 132 -0.39 2.37 16.40
CA GLU A 132 -0.90 3.24 17.47
C GLU A 132 -0.56 4.71 17.20
N ASP A 133 0.66 4.99 16.73
CA ASP A 133 1.09 6.32 16.33
C ASP A 133 0.28 6.83 15.13
N ALA A 134 -0.03 5.97 14.15
CA ALA A 134 -0.88 6.31 13.01
C ALA A 134 -2.31 6.67 13.46
N VAL A 135 -2.95 5.83 14.26
CA VAL A 135 -4.30 6.05 14.80
C VAL A 135 -4.35 7.34 15.63
N THR A 136 -3.40 7.51 16.56
CA THR A 136 -3.29 8.71 17.40
C THR A 136 -3.09 9.97 16.56
N SER A 137 -2.26 9.91 15.52
CA SER A 137 -2.03 11.04 14.61
C SER A 137 -3.28 11.42 13.81
N ILE A 138 -4.06 10.44 13.38
CA ILE A 138 -5.32 10.65 12.64
C ILE A 138 -6.35 11.34 13.54
N GLU A 139 -6.54 10.84 14.77
CA GLU A 139 -7.48 11.41 15.74
C GLU A 139 -7.08 12.84 16.14
N LYS A 140 -5.79 13.07 16.47
CA LYS A 140 -5.28 14.40 16.83
C LYS A 140 -5.45 15.44 15.72
N ARG A 141 -5.49 15.01 14.46
CA ARG A 141 -5.74 15.89 13.31
C ARG A 141 -7.22 16.13 13.02
N GLY A 142 -8.13 15.66 13.89
CA GLY A 142 -9.56 15.97 13.82
C GLY A 142 -10.42 14.95 13.08
N TYR A 143 -9.91 13.73 12.83
CA TYR A 143 -10.67 12.66 12.20
C TYR A 143 -11.23 11.68 13.23
N VAL A 144 -12.52 11.39 13.18
CA VAL A 144 -13.17 10.42 14.07
C VAL A 144 -13.16 9.03 13.44
N ILE A 145 -12.36 8.13 14.01
CA ILE A 145 -12.26 6.75 13.54
C ILE A 145 -13.44 5.95 14.11
N ARG A 146 -14.38 5.56 13.24
CA ARG A 146 -15.50 4.67 13.60
C ARG A 146 -15.08 3.21 13.71
N GLY A 147 -14.02 2.82 13.01
CA GLY A 147 -13.49 1.46 13.07
C GLY A 147 -12.28 1.25 12.16
N LEU A 148 -11.63 0.12 12.35
CA LEU A 148 -10.35 -0.21 11.72
C LEU A 148 -10.46 -1.52 10.94
N ILE A 149 -9.99 -1.50 9.70
CA ILE A 149 -9.80 -2.69 8.87
C ILE A 149 -8.31 -3.01 8.88
N ILE A 150 -7.94 -4.14 9.48
CA ILE A 150 -6.54 -4.54 9.67
C ILE A 150 -6.25 -5.92 9.12
N ASP A 151 -4.97 -6.21 8.97
CA ASP A 151 -4.45 -7.50 8.58
C ASP A 151 -4.51 -8.54 9.73
N GLY A 152 -3.90 -9.70 9.51
CA GLY A 152 -3.86 -10.80 10.47
C GLY A 152 -2.89 -10.64 11.63
N LYS A 153 -2.37 -9.47 11.98
CA LYS A 153 -1.43 -9.36 13.09
C LYS A 153 -2.11 -9.41 14.45
N LYS A 154 -2.03 -10.56 15.12
CA LYS A 154 -2.71 -10.84 16.41
C LYS A 154 -2.52 -9.75 17.47
N SER A 155 -1.34 -9.16 17.58
CA SER A 155 -1.03 -8.14 18.59
C SER A 155 -1.80 -6.82 18.38
N LEU A 156 -2.25 -6.52 17.17
CA LEU A 156 -3.04 -5.31 16.88
C LEU A 156 -4.45 -5.39 17.47
N PHE A 157 -5.07 -6.58 17.45
CA PHE A 157 -6.45 -6.77 17.94
C PHE A 157 -6.59 -6.46 19.43
N LYS A 158 -5.57 -6.77 20.24
CA LYS A 158 -5.56 -6.41 21.67
C LYS A 158 -5.46 -4.89 21.87
N SER A 159 -4.56 -4.26 21.11
CA SER A 159 -4.23 -2.84 21.23
C SER A 159 -5.37 -1.93 20.75
N PHE A 160 -6.15 -2.41 19.78
CA PHE A 160 -7.31 -1.69 19.23
C PHE A 160 -8.66 -2.19 19.73
N SER A 161 -8.70 -2.86 20.89
CA SER A 161 -9.93 -3.40 21.49
C SER A 161 -11.02 -2.35 21.77
N LYS A 162 -10.64 -1.06 21.88
CA LYS A 162 -11.59 0.06 22.03
C LYS A 162 -12.32 0.46 20.74
N TYR A 163 -11.86 0.00 19.57
CA TYR A 163 -12.47 0.31 18.28
C TYR A 163 -13.27 -0.89 17.75
N HIS A 164 -14.19 -0.62 16.84
CA HIS A 164 -14.72 -1.66 15.97
C HIS A 164 -13.60 -2.13 15.03
N VAL A 165 -13.11 -3.36 15.23
CA VAL A 165 -12.03 -3.94 14.43
C VAL A 165 -12.58 -5.01 13.50
N GLN A 166 -12.29 -4.86 12.21
CA GLN A 166 -12.55 -5.87 11.18
C GLN A 166 -11.24 -6.51 10.77
N MET A 167 -11.14 -7.82 10.98
CA MET A 167 -10.09 -8.64 10.40
C MET A 167 -10.37 -8.82 8.90
N CYS A 168 -9.41 -8.46 8.05
CA CYS A 168 -9.53 -8.66 6.62
C CYS A 168 -9.79 -10.13 6.29
N GLN A 169 -10.96 -10.42 5.71
CA GLN A 169 -11.38 -11.79 5.38
C GLN A 169 -10.47 -12.43 4.32
N PHE A 170 -9.88 -11.63 3.42
CA PHE A 170 -8.89 -12.13 2.46
C PHE A 170 -7.60 -12.61 3.14
N HIS A 171 -7.06 -11.83 4.08
CA HIS A 171 -5.92 -12.25 4.90
C HIS A 171 -6.25 -13.47 5.77
N MET A 172 -7.49 -13.59 6.27
CA MET A 172 -7.95 -14.79 6.96
C MET A 172 -7.88 -16.03 6.05
N LYS A 173 -8.39 -15.94 4.80
CA LYS A 173 -8.27 -17.02 3.81
C LYS A 173 -6.80 -17.37 3.55
N GLN A 174 -5.90 -16.38 3.46
CA GLN A 174 -4.48 -16.63 3.27
C GLN A 174 -3.83 -17.34 4.48
N ILE A 175 -4.19 -16.96 5.72
CA ILE A 175 -3.73 -17.65 6.94
C ILE A 175 -4.10 -19.14 6.87
N ILE A 176 -5.35 -19.45 6.55
CA ILE A 176 -5.82 -20.84 6.46
C ILE A 176 -5.14 -21.60 5.33
N ARG A 177 -4.99 -20.99 4.15
CA ARG A 177 -4.26 -21.59 3.03
C ARG A 177 -2.80 -21.88 3.35
N ARG A 178 -2.13 -21.02 4.14
CA ARG A 178 -0.75 -21.29 4.61
C ARG A 178 -0.68 -22.56 5.45
N TYR A 179 -1.67 -22.79 6.32
CA TYR A 179 -1.70 -24.01 7.13
C TYR A 179 -2.15 -25.26 6.35
N LEU A 180 -3.22 -25.17 5.57
CA LEU A 180 -3.85 -26.33 4.92
C LEU A 180 -3.29 -26.65 3.52
N THR A 181 -2.49 -25.75 2.94
CA THR A 181 -2.06 -25.74 1.53
C THR A 181 -3.20 -25.52 0.53
N LEU A 182 -2.88 -25.37 -0.76
CA LEU A 182 -3.89 -25.15 -1.80
C LEU A 182 -4.78 -26.38 -2.02
N ASN A 183 -4.19 -27.57 -1.99
CA ASN A 183 -4.86 -28.85 -2.29
C ASN A 183 -4.69 -29.84 -1.13
N PRO A 184 -5.40 -29.64 0.00
CA PRO A 184 -5.30 -30.54 1.13
C PRO A 184 -5.84 -31.94 0.77
N ARG A 185 -5.10 -32.99 1.12
CA ARG A 185 -5.53 -34.39 0.92
C ARG A 185 -6.60 -34.82 1.95
N MET A 186 -6.43 -34.41 3.19
CA MET A 186 -7.33 -34.77 4.29
C MET A 186 -8.73 -34.18 4.09
N LEU A 187 -9.78 -34.98 4.35
CA LEU A 187 -11.18 -34.55 4.29
C LEU A 187 -11.47 -33.38 5.24
N ALA A 188 -11.05 -33.49 6.51
CA ALA A 188 -11.22 -32.42 7.50
C ALA A 188 -10.67 -31.06 7.03
N SER A 189 -9.50 -31.07 6.39
CA SER A 189 -8.86 -29.88 5.84
C SER A 189 -9.57 -29.35 4.59
N ARG A 190 -10.12 -30.23 3.75
CA ARG A 190 -10.93 -29.84 2.58
C ARG A 190 -12.22 -29.16 3.02
N ASP A 191 -12.95 -29.78 3.95
CA ASP A 191 -14.18 -29.22 4.51
C ASP A 191 -13.94 -27.84 5.13
N LEU A 192 -12.87 -27.68 5.92
CA LEU A 192 -12.52 -26.40 6.53
C LEU A 192 -12.18 -25.34 5.48
N LYS A 193 -11.43 -25.72 4.44
CA LYS A 193 -11.09 -24.82 3.33
C LYS A 193 -12.37 -24.36 2.61
N THR A 194 -13.29 -25.27 2.30
CA THR A 194 -14.57 -24.94 1.65
C THR A 194 -15.38 -23.94 2.48
N LEU A 195 -15.43 -24.12 3.80
CA LEU A 195 -16.09 -23.18 4.70
C LEU A 195 -15.45 -21.79 4.67
N VAL A 196 -14.11 -21.72 4.74
CA VAL A 196 -13.36 -20.46 4.69
C VAL A 196 -13.45 -19.78 3.32
N ASP A 197 -13.59 -20.53 2.24
CA ASP A 197 -13.78 -19.96 0.90
C ASP A 197 -15.10 -19.18 0.78
N LYS A 198 -16.14 -19.56 1.54
CA LYS A 198 -17.44 -18.86 1.62
C LYS A 198 -17.40 -17.54 2.42
N LEU A 199 -16.36 -17.30 3.22
CA LEU A 199 -16.29 -16.22 4.23
C LEU A 199 -16.77 -14.83 3.76
N HIS A 200 -16.48 -14.46 2.51
CA HIS A 200 -16.86 -13.18 1.89
C HIS A 200 -18.34 -13.00 1.54
N ARG A 201 -19.16 -14.05 1.56
CA ARG A 201 -20.56 -14.03 1.12
C ARG A 201 -21.55 -14.54 2.18
N ILE A 202 -21.04 -15.15 3.24
CA ILE A 202 -21.84 -15.81 4.27
C ILE A 202 -22.12 -14.85 5.42
N HIS A 203 -23.30 -14.98 6.04
CA HIS A 203 -23.64 -14.26 7.25
C HIS A 203 -22.94 -14.86 8.47
N GLU A 204 -22.68 -14.03 9.50
CA GLU A 204 -21.98 -14.44 10.71
C GLU A 204 -22.62 -15.66 11.38
N ALA A 205 -23.95 -15.65 11.54
CA ALA A 205 -24.70 -16.71 12.19
C ALA A 205 -24.54 -18.05 11.47
N ASP A 206 -24.69 -18.06 10.14
CA ASP A 206 -24.54 -19.26 9.30
C ASP A 206 -23.11 -19.78 9.35
N PHE A 207 -22.11 -18.89 9.25
CA PHE A 207 -20.71 -19.30 9.32
C PHE A 207 -20.36 -19.92 10.68
N ARG A 208 -20.83 -19.31 11.78
CA ARG A 208 -20.61 -19.86 13.13
C ARG A 208 -21.25 -21.23 13.28
N SER A 209 -22.47 -21.40 12.77
CA SER A 209 -23.19 -22.68 12.78
C SER A 209 -22.45 -23.75 11.95
N GLU A 210 -22.11 -23.46 10.68
CA GLU A 210 -21.35 -24.37 9.83
C GLU A 210 -19.98 -24.70 10.44
N TYR A 211 -19.31 -23.73 11.05
CA TYR A 211 -17.98 -23.91 11.64
C TYR A 211 -18.04 -24.78 12.90
N GLN A 212 -19.09 -24.61 13.71
CA GLN A 212 -19.33 -25.46 14.86
C GLN A 212 -19.67 -26.90 14.43
N ALA A 213 -20.50 -27.08 13.40
CA ALA A 213 -20.80 -28.39 12.83
C ALA A 213 -19.52 -29.07 12.29
N TRP A 214 -18.63 -28.30 11.65
CA TRP A 214 -17.32 -28.80 11.22
C TRP A 214 -16.45 -29.26 12.40
N LYS A 215 -16.40 -28.48 13.50
CA LYS A 215 -15.65 -28.85 14.71
C LYS A 215 -16.16 -30.17 15.31
N GLU A 216 -17.48 -30.33 15.38
CA GLU A 216 -18.09 -31.54 15.93
C GLU A 216 -17.82 -32.75 15.04
N LYS A 217 -18.06 -32.62 13.72
CA LYS A 217 -17.81 -33.68 12.73
C LYS A 217 -16.37 -34.19 12.76
N TRP A 218 -15.39 -33.31 12.98
CA TRP A 218 -13.97 -33.64 12.91
C TRP A 218 -13.29 -33.68 14.28
N LYS A 219 -14.03 -33.69 15.40
CA LYS A 219 -13.49 -33.62 16.77
C LYS A 219 -12.42 -34.67 17.04
N ASP A 220 -12.66 -35.92 16.67
CA ASP A 220 -11.73 -37.03 16.93
C ASP A 220 -10.46 -36.89 16.09
N THR A 221 -10.61 -36.40 14.85
CA THR A 221 -9.45 -36.10 13.98
C THR A 221 -8.62 -34.97 14.59
N ILE A 222 -9.25 -33.92 15.10
CA ILE A 222 -8.59 -32.77 15.71
C ILE A 222 -7.91 -33.15 17.04
N ALA A 223 -8.54 -34.03 17.82
CA ALA A 223 -8.06 -34.48 19.13
C ALA A 223 -6.97 -35.57 19.03
N ARG A 224 -6.85 -36.28 17.90
CA ARG A 224 -5.90 -37.38 17.73
C ARG A 224 -4.46 -36.97 18.07
N GLN A 225 -3.88 -37.70 19.02
CA GLN A 225 -2.50 -37.60 19.45
C GLN A 225 -1.76 -38.91 19.20
N SER A 226 -0.45 -38.82 19.05
CA SER A 226 0.45 -39.98 18.95
C SER A 226 1.71 -39.73 19.77
N LEU A 227 2.27 -40.80 20.33
CA LEU A 227 3.57 -40.74 21.00
C LEU A 227 4.66 -40.37 20.00
N HIS A 228 5.43 -39.34 20.30
CA HIS A 228 6.56 -38.92 19.49
C HIS A 228 7.87 -39.48 20.05
N LYS A 229 8.96 -39.34 19.27
CA LYS A 229 10.29 -39.87 19.61
C LYS A 229 10.88 -39.29 20.91
N ASP A 230 10.33 -38.18 21.39
CA ASP A 230 10.71 -37.51 22.64
C ASP A 230 9.94 -38.06 23.88
N GLY A 231 9.13 -39.11 23.71
CA GLY A 231 8.32 -39.71 24.76
C GLY A 231 7.08 -38.90 25.14
N ARG A 232 6.77 -37.80 24.42
CA ARG A 232 5.59 -36.95 24.68
C ARG A 232 4.48 -37.23 23.68
N LEU A 233 3.24 -36.98 24.10
CA LEU A 233 2.08 -37.01 23.20
C LEU A 233 2.02 -35.72 22.39
N HIS A 234 2.01 -35.86 21.06
CA HIS A 234 1.84 -34.73 20.14
C HIS A 234 0.58 -34.93 19.31
N TYR A 235 -0.13 -33.84 19.03
CA TYR A 235 -1.23 -33.88 18.08
C TYR A 235 -0.74 -34.30 16.69
N VAL A 236 -1.44 -35.26 16.07
CA VAL A 236 -1.08 -35.75 14.73
C VAL A 236 -1.27 -34.65 13.69
N HIS A 237 -2.37 -33.91 13.77
CA HIS A 237 -2.75 -32.92 12.76
C HIS A 237 -2.47 -31.47 13.20
N ARG A 238 -1.23 -31.17 13.58
CA ARG A 238 -0.80 -29.85 14.11
C ARG A 238 -1.19 -28.66 13.22
N ARG A 239 -1.05 -28.80 11.90
CA ARG A 239 -1.38 -27.73 10.93
C ARG A 239 -2.88 -27.44 10.87
N LEU A 240 -3.72 -28.49 10.92
CA LEU A 240 -5.17 -28.34 10.97
C LEU A 240 -5.59 -27.63 12.26
N ARG A 241 -5.00 -28.03 13.39
CA ARG A 241 -5.21 -27.35 14.68
C ARG A 241 -4.76 -25.90 14.65
N ALA A 242 -3.61 -25.58 14.04
CA ALA A 242 -3.15 -24.21 13.91
C ALA A 242 -4.08 -23.35 13.03
N ALA A 243 -4.66 -23.93 11.98
CA ALA A 243 -5.69 -23.29 11.17
C ALA A 243 -6.96 -23.01 12.01
N MET A 244 -7.45 -24.02 12.74
CA MET A 244 -8.60 -23.89 13.65
C MET A 244 -8.36 -22.81 14.72
N ASN A 245 -7.25 -22.88 15.46
CA ASN A 245 -6.89 -21.90 16.49
C ASN A 245 -6.75 -20.47 15.92
N SER A 246 -6.38 -20.33 14.65
CA SER A 246 -6.35 -19.03 13.99
C SER A 246 -7.77 -18.53 13.76
N LEU A 247 -8.66 -19.35 13.19
CA LEU A 247 -10.08 -18.99 13.03
C LEU A 247 -10.72 -18.64 14.37
N ASP A 248 -10.52 -19.45 15.41
CA ASP A 248 -11.05 -19.21 16.75
C ASP A 248 -10.65 -17.84 17.30
N PHE A 249 -9.39 -17.45 17.11
CA PHE A 249 -8.90 -16.15 17.53
C PHE A 249 -9.54 -15.00 16.75
N TYR A 250 -9.65 -15.10 15.42
CA TYR A 250 -10.15 -14.00 14.59
C TYR A 250 -11.68 -13.96 14.50
N LEU A 251 -12.39 -15.03 14.86
CA LEU A 251 -13.83 -15.16 14.69
C LEU A 251 -14.63 -13.95 15.21
N PRO A 252 -14.32 -13.36 16.38
CA PRO A 252 -15.03 -12.16 16.86
C PRO A 252 -14.87 -10.91 15.97
N TYR A 253 -13.87 -10.88 15.09
CA TYR A 253 -13.49 -9.75 14.25
C TYR A 253 -13.75 -9.99 12.75
N LEU A 254 -14.20 -11.18 12.34
CA LEU A 254 -14.37 -11.53 10.93
C LEU A 254 -15.63 -10.94 10.29
N PHE A 255 -16.60 -10.57 11.10
CA PHE A 255 -17.92 -10.12 10.66
C PHE A 255 -18.35 -8.79 11.31
N THR A 256 -17.42 -8.03 11.88
CA THR A 256 -17.69 -6.69 12.42
C THR A 256 -18.39 -5.79 11.39
N CYS A 257 -18.05 -5.93 10.11
CA CYS A 257 -18.69 -5.24 8.99
C CYS A 257 -20.19 -5.55 8.79
N GLN A 258 -20.71 -6.63 9.37
CA GLN A 258 -22.13 -7.00 9.28
C GLN A 258 -22.98 -6.41 10.42
N ARG A 259 -22.34 -5.77 11.43
CA ARG A 259 -23.06 -5.16 12.55
C ARG A 259 -23.73 -3.85 12.12
N GLU A 260 -24.86 -3.54 12.74
CA GLU A 260 -25.65 -2.34 12.45
C GLU A 260 -24.86 -1.04 12.70
N ASP A 261 -24.09 -0.99 13.79
CA ASP A 261 -23.23 0.14 14.16
C ASP A 261 -22.02 0.34 13.23
N CYS A 262 -21.70 -0.68 12.42
CA CYS A 262 -20.58 -0.72 11.48
C CYS A 262 -21.02 -0.66 10.01
N GLN A 263 -22.25 -0.20 9.73
CA GLN A 263 -22.76 -0.08 8.36
C GLN A 263 -21.80 0.74 7.48
N GLY A 264 -21.39 0.16 6.34
CA GLY A 264 -20.44 0.76 5.39
C GLY A 264 -18.98 0.34 5.59
N MET A 265 -18.66 -0.41 6.65
CA MET A 265 -17.32 -0.98 6.85
C MET A 265 -17.02 -2.07 5.81
N SER A 266 -15.84 -2.00 5.19
CA SER A 266 -15.39 -3.05 4.26
C SER A 266 -14.97 -4.31 5.01
N ASN A 267 -15.32 -5.49 4.48
CA ASN A 267 -14.89 -6.80 4.98
C ASN A 267 -13.44 -7.18 4.59
N THR A 268 -12.83 -6.44 3.67
CA THR A 268 -11.49 -6.70 3.13
C THR A 268 -10.64 -5.43 3.03
N ASN A 269 -9.32 -5.61 2.96
CA ASN A 269 -8.34 -4.54 2.77
C ASN A 269 -8.01 -4.28 1.29
N ASN A 270 -8.89 -4.68 0.36
CA ASN A 270 -8.61 -4.62 -1.08
C ASN A 270 -8.27 -3.21 -1.58
N LYS A 271 -8.84 -2.17 -0.96
CA LYS A 271 -8.60 -0.77 -1.33
C LYS A 271 -7.12 -0.41 -1.16
N ILE A 272 -6.59 -0.64 0.04
CA ILE A 272 -5.17 -0.36 0.35
C ILE A 272 -4.21 -1.31 -0.38
N GLU A 273 -4.58 -2.58 -0.56
CA GLU A 273 -3.80 -3.54 -1.36
C GLU A 273 -3.70 -3.13 -2.83
N GLY A 274 -4.79 -2.61 -3.40
CA GLY A 274 -4.84 -2.05 -4.75
C GLY A 274 -3.90 -0.85 -4.89
N THR A 275 -3.97 0.09 -3.95
CA THR A 275 -3.08 1.26 -3.89
C THR A 275 -1.60 0.84 -3.80
N PHE A 276 -1.27 -0.11 -2.94
CA PHE A 276 0.10 -0.65 -2.86
C PHE A 276 0.53 -1.35 -4.14
N THR A 277 -0.38 -2.05 -4.81
CA THR A 277 -0.09 -2.71 -6.09
C THR A 277 0.26 -1.68 -7.16
N ASP A 278 -0.51 -0.60 -7.28
CA ASP A 278 -0.19 0.45 -8.25
C ASP A 278 1.13 1.15 -7.91
N LEU A 279 1.35 1.50 -6.63
CA LEU A 279 2.62 2.07 -6.18
C LEU A 279 3.82 1.16 -6.51
N LYS A 280 3.70 -0.15 -6.26
CA LYS A 280 4.75 -1.13 -6.60
C LYS A 280 4.99 -1.23 -8.09
N LYS A 281 3.94 -1.27 -8.92
CA LYS A 281 4.06 -1.27 -10.39
C LYS A 281 4.79 -0.02 -10.88
N ASN A 282 4.42 1.16 -10.36
CA ASN A 282 5.09 2.42 -10.66
C ASN A 282 6.59 2.38 -10.31
N LEU A 283 6.93 1.93 -9.10
CA LEU A 283 8.33 1.83 -8.67
C LEU A 283 9.13 0.79 -9.46
N ASN A 284 8.50 -0.30 -9.90
CA ASN A 284 9.17 -1.35 -10.69
C ASN A 284 9.60 -0.84 -12.08
N ASN A 285 8.85 0.10 -12.68
CA ASN A 285 9.26 0.77 -13.92
C ASN A 285 10.54 1.60 -13.74
N HIS A 286 10.85 1.97 -12.49
CA HIS A 286 12.03 2.73 -12.08
C HIS A 286 12.97 1.85 -11.26
N SER A 287 13.37 0.71 -11.82
CA SER A 287 14.31 -0.19 -11.15
C SER A 287 15.66 0.48 -10.87
N GLY A 288 16.31 0.11 -9.77
CA GLY A 288 17.62 0.65 -9.38
C GLY A 288 17.60 1.98 -8.63
N LEU A 289 16.44 2.53 -8.26
CA LEU A 289 16.38 3.71 -7.37
C LEU A 289 17.00 3.42 -6.00
N THR A 290 17.80 4.36 -5.51
CA THR A 290 18.27 4.41 -4.12
C THR A 290 17.07 4.52 -3.16
N GLN A 291 17.26 4.15 -1.90
CA GLN A 291 16.18 4.22 -0.90
C GLN A 291 15.64 5.65 -0.76
N GLU A 292 16.52 6.66 -0.78
CA GLU A 292 16.12 8.07 -0.72
C GLU A 292 15.24 8.48 -1.91
N ASN A 293 15.64 8.09 -3.13
CA ASN A 293 14.84 8.37 -4.32
C ASN A 293 13.50 7.64 -4.31
N ARG A 294 13.44 6.42 -3.74
CA ARG A 294 12.16 5.71 -3.52
C ARG A 294 11.28 6.44 -2.54
N LYS A 295 11.82 6.93 -1.42
CA LYS A 295 11.06 7.73 -0.44
C LYS A 295 10.49 8.98 -1.09
N ARG A 296 11.30 9.72 -1.84
CA ARG A 296 10.83 10.88 -2.61
C ARG A 296 9.71 10.51 -3.57
N PHE A 297 9.87 9.42 -4.31
CA PHE A 297 8.81 8.93 -5.19
C PHE A 297 7.54 8.66 -4.39
N ILE A 298 7.60 7.88 -3.32
CA ILE A 298 6.43 7.55 -2.49
C ILE A 298 5.77 8.81 -1.90
N ASN A 299 6.56 9.79 -1.47
CA ASN A 299 6.05 11.07 -0.95
C ASN A 299 5.29 11.88 -2.00
N GLY A 300 5.76 11.90 -3.24
CA GLY A 300 5.09 12.58 -4.35
C GLY A 300 3.92 11.80 -4.95
N PHE A 301 3.75 10.54 -4.55
CA PHE A 301 2.78 9.65 -5.17
C PHE A 301 1.37 10.20 -5.01
N SER A 302 0.62 10.20 -6.12
CA SER A 302 -0.76 10.64 -6.10
C SER A 302 -1.64 9.51 -5.61
N TRP A 303 -1.95 9.55 -4.31
CA TRP A 303 -2.87 8.64 -3.64
C TRP A 303 -4.32 8.99 -4.02
N HIS A 304 -4.69 8.68 -5.27
CA HIS A 304 -6.04 8.82 -5.80
C HIS A 304 -6.87 7.56 -5.51
#